data_AF-A0A506UQ81-F1
#
_entry.id   AF-A0A506UQ81-F1
#
_cell.length_a   1.000
_cell.length_b   1.000
_cell.length_c   1.000
_cell.angle_alpha   90.00
_cell.angle_beta   90.00
_cell.angle_gamma   90.00
#
_symmetry.space_group_name_H-M   'P 1'
#
loop_
_entity.id
_entity.type
_entity.pdbx_description
1 polymer ?
#
loop_
_entity_poly.entity_id
_entity_poly.type
_entity_poly.pdbx_seq_one_letter_code
_entity_poly.pdbx_strand_id
1 'polypeptide(L)'
;MSASPFLHEGETRDEKLTRARQALQSGRLEEAAGLAREAALGSMAPDAVHILAAIALLQDMPAQAIALASRALQLHPAAPPALQSRLHQVLGRAFLREGQAEAAHAAFALAVALLPEEAAAHAGLGEAELALGAAAQASASFRHALRLAPAEPMLWFWLGSAAQQAGQLEEAAQAFGRLVELCPGDAGARASWAAVLLDQGRLAESRALLEEADRLLPDQRPTLNNLALVLMRLGDLAGASALFDRLIDGQDAPGEALSPQQATLRLNQGTVLYERGRLAEAEALFRTVSQAEGGDKPESGLSGPAAQARFNLAAVHLARGAWQQGWEAFEARQVLADLVPQPLKALPLWDGSAGQDPVWVYGEQGLGDMVQFLRFLPALSARRPVRLWMPPDMQALAGRVRGLDKTRLQAGAPHAPTAGEMRVSLLSLPFLLGGGHGCAPRPDPYLTPSCQSAAKAATARKRPLVGLCWSGNPHYLFDCRRSIPVNCLEPLRNLSGLRFRALQKDGPVPDWMERCSEEALASVEGFARAVEECDLVISVDTLTAHLAGALGRPLWLLNRRGGDWRWQQPHWYRDVLQFTPTAEGLPEEGWAETTARLHRHLLAWQHEQEGSGPES
;
A
#
# COMPACT_ATOMS: atom_id res chain seq x y z
N MET A 1 -29.79 -68.04 50.94
CA MET A 1 -29.17 -68.56 49.70
C MET A 1 -29.38 -67.52 48.62
N SER A 2 -28.25 -67.08 48.07
CA SER A 2 -28.06 -66.07 47.04
C SER A 2 -28.67 -66.51 45.70
N ALA A 3 -29.29 -65.55 44.99
CA ALA A 3 -29.36 -65.56 43.53
C ALA A 3 -29.34 -64.09 43.06
N SER A 4 -28.13 -63.58 42.83
CA SER A 4 -27.84 -62.31 42.15
C SER A 4 -27.88 -62.51 40.62
N PRO A 5 -28.19 -61.47 39.84
CA PRO A 5 -28.58 -61.60 38.43
C PRO A 5 -27.36 -61.69 37.48
N PHE A 6 -27.57 -62.42 36.38
CA PHE A 6 -26.85 -62.44 35.11
C PHE A 6 -25.55 -61.64 35.00
N LEU A 7 -24.44 -62.37 34.97
CA LEU A 7 -23.15 -61.97 34.41
C LEU A 7 -23.36 -61.52 32.95
N HIS A 8 -23.10 -60.25 32.64
CA HIS A 8 -22.86 -59.84 31.26
C HIS A 8 -21.56 -60.51 30.78
N GLU A 9 -21.67 -61.29 29.71
CA GLU A 9 -20.54 -61.77 28.92
C GLU A 9 -19.61 -60.59 28.58
N GLY A 10 -18.31 -60.78 28.78
CA GLY A 10 -17.31 -59.72 28.66
C GLY A 10 -17.25 -59.18 27.23
N GLU A 11 -17.81 -57.98 27.04
CA GLU A 11 -17.75 -57.23 25.78
C GLU A 11 -16.29 -57.13 25.28
N THR A 12 -16.08 -57.47 24.01
CA THR A 12 -14.76 -57.49 23.40
C THR A 12 -14.23 -56.06 23.23
N ARG A 13 -12.90 -55.91 23.15
CA ARG A 13 -12.26 -54.60 22.95
C ARG A 13 -12.76 -53.90 21.68
N ASP A 14 -13.01 -54.65 20.61
CA ASP A 14 -13.41 -54.09 19.32
C ASP A 14 -14.87 -53.59 19.34
N GLU A 15 -15.75 -54.27 20.08
CA GLU A 15 -17.12 -53.81 20.36
C GLU A 15 -17.11 -52.50 21.15
N LYS A 16 -16.28 -52.42 22.21
CA LYS A 16 -16.10 -51.19 23.00
C LYS A 16 -15.59 -50.03 22.15
N LEU A 17 -14.59 -50.27 21.28
CA LEU A 17 -14.04 -49.25 20.39
C LEU A 17 -15.05 -48.77 19.35
N THR A 18 -15.90 -49.66 18.85
CA THR A 18 -16.97 -49.31 17.91
C THR A 18 -18.01 -48.41 18.57
N ARG A 19 -18.45 -48.74 19.78
CA ARG A 19 -19.34 -47.88 20.57
C ARG A 19 -18.68 -46.56 20.97
N ALA A 20 -17.40 -46.59 21.33
CA ALA A 20 -16.65 -45.37 21.65
C ALA A 20 -16.61 -44.40 20.45
N ARG A 21 -16.39 -44.91 19.23
CA ARG A 21 -16.46 -44.09 18.00
C ARG A 21 -17.84 -43.53 17.74
N GLN A 22 -18.90 -44.33 17.92
CA GLN A 22 -20.28 -43.87 17.76
C GLN A 22 -20.65 -42.80 18.79
N ALA A 23 -20.24 -42.99 20.06
CA ALA A 23 -20.43 -42.01 21.12
C ALA A 23 -19.68 -40.70 20.81
N LEU A 24 -18.44 -40.79 20.32
CA LEU A 24 -17.64 -39.63 19.88
C LEU A 24 -18.31 -38.88 18.72
N GLN A 25 -18.74 -39.60 17.68
CA GLN A 25 -19.48 -39.01 16.54
C GLN A 25 -20.79 -38.33 16.95
N SER A 26 -21.42 -38.82 18.03
CA SER A 26 -22.64 -38.26 18.59
C SER A 26 -22.40 -37.17 19.64
N GLY A 27 -21.14 -36.76 19.88
CA GLY A 27 -20.78 -35.75 20.88
C GLY A 27 -20.86 -36.21 22.35
N ARG A 28 -21.09 -37.49 22.63
CA ARG A 28 -21.13 -38.05 23.99
C ARG A 28 -19.71 -38.36 24.47
N LEU A 29 -18.94 -37.30 24.76
CA LEU A 29 -17.51 -37.37 25.03
C LEU A 29 -17.16 -38.21 26.28
N GLU A 30 -17.94 -38.11 27.36
CA GLU A 30 -17.67 -38.87 28.58
C GLU A 30 -17.86 -40.38 28.39
N GLU A 31 -18.94 -40.77 27.69
CA GLU A 31 -19.21 -42.17 27.34
C GLU A 31 -18.09 -42.71 26.43
N ALA A 32 -17.72 -41.96 25.39
CA ALA A 32 -16.63 -42.32 24.48
C ALA A 32 -15.29 -42.49 25.22
N ALA A 33 -14.98 -41.55 26.13
CA ALA A 33 -13.77 -41.60 26.94
C ALA A 33 -13.77 -42.77 27.93
N GLY A 34 -14.93 -43.11 28.51
CA GLY A 34 -15.08 -44.26 29.41
C GLY A 34 -14.79 -45.57 28.69
N LEU A 35 -15.48 -45.80 27.56
CA LEU A 35 -15.30 -47.00 26.73
C LEU A 35 -13.88 -47.12 26.17
N ALA A 36 -13.28 -46.00 25.73
CA ALA A 36 -11.91 -45.99 25.24
C ALA A 36 -10.87 -46.22 26.35
N ARG A 37 -11.08 -45.70 27.58
CA ARG A 37 -10.24 -46.00 28.74
C ARG A 37 -10.26 -47.49 29.07
N GLU A 38 -11.45 -48.10 29.07
CA GLU A 38 -11.59 -49.54 29.30
C GLU A 38 -10.88 -50.36 28.22
N ALA A 39 -11.01 -49.97 26.94
CA ALA A 39 -10.34 -50.62 25.83
C ALA A 39 -8.81 -50.45 25.84
N ALA A 40 -8.29 -49.41 26.51
CA ALA A 40 -6.87 -49.12 26.66
C ALA A 40 -6.22 -49.78 27.89
N LEU A 41 -7.00 -50.32 28.84
CA LEU A 41 -6.50 -50.90 30.09
C LEU A 41 -5.43 -51.97 29.83
N GLY A 42 -4.28 -51.83 30.48
CA GLY A 42 -3.18 -52.80 30.45
C GLY A 42 -2.36 -52.85 29.16
N SER A 43 -2.89 -52.37 28.02
CA SER A 43 -2.21 -52.46 26.73
C SER A 43 -1.96 -51.13 26.03
N MET A 44 -2.55 -50.00 26.44
CA MET A 44 -2.46 -48.71 25.72
C MET A 44 -2.73 -48.88 24.21
N ALA A 45 -3.80 -49.59 23.86
CA ALA A 45 -4.10 -49.94 22.47
C ALA A 45 -4.16 -48.67 21.59
N PRO A 46 -3.42 -48.60 20.45
CA PRO A 46 -3.29 -47.38 19.65
C PRO A 46 -4.62 -46.73 19.23
N ASP A 47 -5.61 -47.54 18.85
CA ASP A 47 -6.94 -47.06 18.42
C ASP A 47 -7.75 -46.47 19.59
N ALA A 48 -7.66 -47.08 20.78
CA ALA A 48 -8.27 -46.57 22.00
C ALA A 48 -7.61 -45.24 22.44
N VAL A 49 -6.29 -45.20 22.38
CA VAL A 49 -5.51 -44.00 22.74
C VAL A 49 -5.75 -42.86 21.76
N HIS A 50 -5.89 -43.15 20.46
CA HIS A 50 -6.26 -42.14 19.47
C HIS A 50 -7.60 -41.48 19.82
N ILE A 51 -8.63 -42.25 20.21
CA ILE A 51 -9.92 -41.71 20.66
C ILE A 51 -9.74 -40.82 21.90
N LEU A 52 -8.99 -41.27 22.90
CA LEU A 52 -8.74 -40.50 24.13
C LEU A 52 -7.97 -39.20 23.86
N ALA A 53 -6.95 -39.24 23.00
CA ALA A 53 -6.17 -38.07 22.64
C ALA A 53 -6.97 -37.08 21.79
N ALA A 54 -7.85 -37.57 20.89
CA ALA A 54 -8.79 -36.72 20.16
C ALA A 54 -9.80 -36.04 21.10
N ILE A 55 -10.33 -36.76 22.09
CA ILE A 55 -11.22 -36.18 23.11
C ILE A 55 -10.47 -35.13 23.95
N ALA A 56 -9.21 -35.40 24.33
CA ALA A 56 -8.39 -34.44 25.05
C ALA A 56 -8.21 -33.13 24.25
N LEU A 57 -8.03 -33.20 22.93
CA LEU A 57 -8.03 -32.00 22.07
C LEU A 57 -9.39 -31.28 22.05
N LEU A 58 -10.50 -32.01 21.99
CA LEU A 58 -11.83 -31.40 22.04
C LEU A 58 -12.09 -30.70 23.38
N GLN A 59 -11.46 -31.17 24.46
CA GLN A 59 -11.53 -30.58 25.80
C GLN A 59 -10.41 -29.57 26.10
N ASP A 60 -9.65 -29.17 25.08
CA ASP A 60 -8.54 -28.22 25.17
C ASP A 60 -7.45 -28.62 26.19
N MET A 61 -7.12 -29.91 26.22
CA MET A 61 -6.03 -30.50 27.00
C MET A 61 -4.91 -31.04 26.09
N PRO A 62 -4.22 -30.18 25.31
CA PRO A 62 -3.22 -30.62 24.33
C PRO A 62 -2.02 -31.35 24.96
N ALA A 63 -1.53 -30.93 26.12
CA ALA A 63 -0.47 -31.65 26.85
C ALA A 63 -0.85 -33.12 27.16
N GLN A 64 -2.12 -33.38 27.51
CA GLN A 64 -2.61 -34.74 27.75
C GLN A 64 -2.66 -35.56 26.45
N ALA A 65 -3.12 -34.95 25.35
CA ALA A 65 -3.11 -35.59 24.03
C ALA A 65 -1.68 -35.97 23.60
N ILE A 66 -0.70 -35.08 23.83
CA ILE A 66 0.71 -35.32 23.55
C ILE A 66 1.24 -36.51 24.34
N ALA A 67 1.00 -36.53 25.67
CA ALA A 67 1.48 -37.59 26.54
C ALA A 67 0.88 -38.96 26.16
N LEU A 68 -0.42 -39.00 25.89
CA LEU A 68 -1.13 -40.22 25.50
C LEU A 68 -0.63 -40.77 24.17
N ALA A 69 -0.66 -39.95 23.11
CA ALA A 69 -0.31 -40.42 21.77
C ALA A 69 1.19 -40.75 21.63
N SER A 70 2.09 -39.97 22.25
CA SER A 70 3.52 -40.29 22.29
C SER A 70 3.79 -41.61 22.98
N ARG A 71 3.12 -41.88 24.11
CA ARG A 71 3.29 -43.14 24.85
C ARG A 71 2.76 -44.34 24.07
N ALA A 72 1.64 -44.20 23.37
CA ALA A 72 1.11 -45.28 22.53
C ALA A 72 2.07 -45.62 21.37
N LEU A 73 2.65 -44.62 20.70
CA LEU A 73 3.62 -44.85 19.62
C LEU A 73 4.90 -45.51 20.14
N GLN A 74 5.38 -45.15 21.34
CA GLN A 74 6.53 -45.80 21.97
C GLN A 74 6.27 -47.27 22.34
N LEU A 75 5.08 -47.58 22.85
CA LEU A 75 4.72 -48.93 23.29
C LEU A 75 4.36 -49.86 22.13
N HIS A 76 3.89 -49.30 21.00
CA HIS A 76 3.44 -50.05 19.84
C HIS A 76 4.14 -49.59 18.54
N PRO A 77 5.46 -49.73 18.42
CA PRO A 77 6.20 -49.31 17.22
C PRO A 77 5.80 -50.10 15.97
N ALA A 78 5.19 -51.27 16.14
CA ALA A 78 4.69 -52.13 15.05
C ALA A 78 3.17 -51.98 14.81
N ALA A 79 2.52 -50.94 15.33
CA ALA A 79 1.12 -50.69 15.05
C ALA A 79 0.88 -50.50 13.53
N PRO A 80 -0.31 -50.85 13.00
CA PRO A 80 -0.62 -50.60 11.59
C PRO A 80 -0.36 -49.14 11.18
N PRO A 81 0.19 -48.89 9.97
CA PRO A 81 0.50 -47.53 9.51
C PRO A 81 -0.66 -46.54 9.62
N ALA A 82 -1.89 -46.99 9.39
CA ALA A 82 -3.08 -46.16 9.54
C ALA A 82 -3.33 -45.68 10.98
N LEU A 83 -3.06 -46.51 11.98
CA LEU A 83 -3.18 -46.10 13.38
C LEU A 83 -2.02 -45.20 13.79
N GLN A 84 -0.82 -45.46 13.29
CA GLN A 84 0.34 -44.58 13.51
C GLN A 84 0.10 -43.19 12.88
N SER A 85 -0.39 -43.12 11.64
CA SER A 85 -0.74 -41.86 10.95
C SER A 85 -1.73 -41.05 11.80
N ARG A 86 -2.82 -41.66 12.25
CA ARG A 86 -3.84 -41.00 13.08
C ARG A 86 -3.28 -40.47 14.40
N LEU A 87 -2.43 -41.25 15.08
CA LEU A 87 -1.77 -40.80 16.31
C LEU A 87 -0.82 -39.62 16.04
N HIS A 88 -0.07 -39.66 14.94
CA HIS A 88 0.78 -38.56 14.51
C HIS A 88 -0.01 -37.30 14.12
N GLN A 89 -1.19 -37.44 13.49
CA GLN A 89 -2.09 -36.31 13.21
C GLN A 89 -2.62 -35.66 14.48
N VAL A 90 -3.03 -36.46 15.48
CA VAL A 90 -3.47 -35.94 16.78
C VAL A 90 -2.31 -35.27 17.53
N LEU A 91 -1.10 -35.85 17.50
CA LEU A 91 0.09 -35.21 18.03
C LEU A 91 0.37 -33.86 17.36
N GLY A 92 0.32 -33.82 16.02
CA GLY A 92 0.53 -32.60 15.26
C GLY A 92 -0.45 -31.49 15.66
N ARG A 93 -1.74 -31.83 15.75
CA ARG A 93 -2.79 -30.89 16.22
C ARG A 93 -2.54 -30.42 17.65
N ALA A 94 -2.09 -31.31 18.54
CA ALA A 94 -1.78 -30.96 19.92
C ALA A 94 -0.57 -30.03 20.04
N PHE A 95 0.50 -30.29 19.28
CA PHE A 95 1.66 -29.43 19.22
C PHE A 95 1.33 -28.04 18.67
N LEU A 96 0.45 -27.93 17.66
CA LEU A 96 -0.01 -26.62 17.17
C LEU A 96 -0.74 -25.81 18.25
N ARG A 97 -1.59 -26.46 19.07
CA ARG A 97 -2.26 -25.77 20.19
C ARG A 97 -1.30 -25.30 21.28
N GLU A 98 -0.19 -26.00 21.48
CA GLU A 98 0.89 -25.61 22.40
C GLU A 98 1.88 -24.61 21.77
N GLY A 99 1.67 -24.19 20.51
CA GLY A 99 2.58 -23.29 19.79
C GLY A 99 3.91 -23.93 19.37
N GLN A 100 4.03 -25.26 19.45
CA GLN A 100 5.23 -26.03 19.09
C GLN A 100 5.21 -26.40 17.60
N ALA A 101 5.34 -25.40 16.72
CA ALA A 101 5.14 -25.55 15.28
C ALA A 101 6.11 -26.56 14.62
N GLU A 102 7.38 -26.61 15.04
CA GLU A 102 8.37 -27.56 14.51
C GLU A 102 8.04 -29.01 14.87
N ALA A 103 7.59 -29.25 16.10
CA ALA A 103 7.16 -30.57 16.54
C ALA A 103 5.87 -31.01 15.83
N ALA A 104 4.94 -30.07 15.63
CA ALA A 104 3.75 -30.28 14.82
C ALA A 104 4.09 -30.68 13.39
N HIS A 105 4.97 -29.92 12.73
CA HIS A 105 5.43 -30.22 11.38
C HIS A 105 6.05 -31.62 11.29
N ALA A 106 6.94 -31.98 12.21
CA ALA A 106 7.55 -33.30 12.25
C ALA A 106 6.51 -34.43 12.41
N ALA A 107 5.51 -34.23 13.28
CA ALA A 107 4.43 -35.20 13.47
C ALA A 107 3.58 -35.36 12.21
N PHE A 108 3.15 -34.27 11.56
CA PHE A 108 2.38 -34.36 10.32
C PHE A 108 3.17 -34.91 9.14
N ALA A 109 4.46 -34.59 9.03
CA ALA A 109 5.33 -35.16 8.00
C ALA A 109 5.44 -36.69 8.13
N LEU A 110 5.50 -37.22 9.36
CA LEU A 110 5.44 -38.65 9.62
C LEU A 110 4.08 -39.25 9.24
N ALA A 111 2.97 -38.55 9.54
CA ALA A 111 1.63 -39.00 9.11
C ALA A 111 1.52 -39.09 7.58
N VAL A 112 2.00 -38.09 6.85
CA VAL A 112 2.04 -38.07 5.38
C VAL A 112 2.94 -39.20 4.84
N ALA A 113 4.09 -39.46 5.46
CA ALA A 113 4.98 -40.55 5.04
C ALA A 113 4.34 -41.94 5.25
N LEU A 114 3.55 -42.10 6.32
CA LEU A 114 2.85 -43.34 6.63
C LEU A 114 1.65 -43.59 5.71
N LEU A 115 0.86 -42.55 5.43
CA LEU A 115 -0.29 -42.59 4.54
C LEU A 115 -0.36 -41.35 3.63
N PRO A 116 0.27 -41.41 2.43
CA PRO A 116 0.30 -40.28 1.51
C PRO A 116 -1.07 -39.85 0.95
N GLU A 117 -2.05 -40.74 0.93
CA GLU A 117 -3.38 -40.52 0.36
C GLU A 117 -4.41 -40.03 1.40
N GLU A 118 -3.97 -39.52 2.56
CA GLU A 118 -4.85 -38.91 3.58
C GLU A 118 -4.85 -37.38 3.51
N ALA A 119 -5.96 -36.79 3.07
CA ALA A 119 -6.12 -35.34 2.98
C ALA A 119 -5.84 -34.61 4.30
N ALA A 120 -6.29 -35.18 5.42
CA ALA A 120 -6.15 -34.59 6.75
C ALA A 120 -4.68 -34.46 7.22
N ALA A 121 -3.80 -35.37 6.79
CA ALA A 121 -2.38 -35.31 7.12
C ALA A 121 -1.68 -34.17 6.36
N HIS A 122 -1.97 -34.02 5.06
CA HIS A 122 -1.48 -32.90 4.25
C HIS A 122 -2.02 -31.55 4.73
N ALA A 123 -3.29 -31.49 5.12
CA ALA A 123 -3.89 -30.28 5.67
C ALA A 123 -3.20 -29.85 6.98
N GLY A 124 -2.99 -30.81 7.90
CA GLY A 124 -2.26 -30.53 9.14
C GLY A 124 -0.81 -30.12 8.92
N LEU A 125 -0.13 -30.71 7.92
CA LEU A 125 1.21 -30.30 7.52
C LEU A 125 1.22 -28.84 7.04
N GLY A 126 0.26 -28.45 6.19
CA GLY A 126 0.11 -27.07 5.73
C GLY A 126 -0.18 -26.08 6.85
N GLU A 127 -1.02 -26.45 7.82
CA GLU A 127 -1.27 -25.63 9.03
C GLU A 127 0.02 -25.41 9.84
N ALA A 128 0.85 -26.45 10.01
CA ALA A 128 2.13 -26.34 10.70
C ALA A 128 3.15 -25.51 9.92
N GLU A 129 3.19 -25.64 8.59
CA GLU A 129 4.03 -24.81 7.72
C GLU A 129 3.63 -23.32 7.81
N LEU A 130 2.33 -22.99 7.89
CA LEU A 130 1.89 -21.61 8.15
C LEU A 130 2.36 -21.09 9.50
N ALA A 131 2.26 -21.90 10.55
CA ALA A 131 2.74 -21.53 11.88
C ALA A 131 4.26 -21.27 11.90
N LEU A 132 5.02 -21.92 11.01
CA LEU A 132 6.45 -21.69 10.79
C LEU A 132 6.77 -20.51 9.85
N GLY A 133 5.76 -19.85 9.28
CA GLY A 133 5.92 -18.80 8.28
C GLY A 133 6.32 -19.32 6.88
N ALA A 134 6.24 -20.62 6.64
CA ALA A 134 6.56 -21.30 5.39
C ALA A 134 5.35 -21.33 4.43
N ALA A 135 4.82 -20.15 4.08
CA ALA A 135 3.55 -20.00 3.37
C ALA A 135 3.51 -20.66 1.97
N ALA A 136 4.65 -20.67 1.25
CA ALA A 136 4.73 -21.31 -0.06
C ALA A 136 4.66 -22.85 0.03
N GLN A 137 5.29 -23.43 1.06
CA GLN A 137 5.21 -24.86 1.36
C GLN A 137 3.79 -25.23 1.79
N ALA A 138 3.20 -24.44 2.69
CA ALA A 138 1.82 -24.62 3.13
C ALA A 138 0.82 -24.67 1.96
N SER A 139 0.96 -23.74 1.01
CA SER A 139 0.13 -23.71 -0.20
C SER A 139 0.25 -25.01 -1.01
N ALA A 140 1.46 -25.58 -1.13
CA ALA A 140 1.67 -26.86 -1.80
C ALA A 140 1.01 -28.04 -1.05
N SER A 141 1.11 -28.05 0.28
CA SER A 141 0.46 -29.05 1.15
C SER A 141 -1.07 -28.98 1.07
N PHE A 142 -1.66 -27.79 1.12
CA PHE A 142 -3.11 -27.61 0.93
C PHE A 142 -3.57 -27.99 -0.47
N ARG A 143 -2.78 -27.69 -1.52
CA ARG A 143 -3.08 -28.16 -2.88
C ARG A 143 -3.08 -29.68 -2.98
N HIS A 144 -2.21 -30.37 -2.22
CA HIS A 144 -2.25 -31.83 -2.12
C HIS A 144 -3.51 -32.31 -1.41
N ALA A 145 -3.84 -31.74 -0.26
CA ALA A 145 -5.05 -32.06 0.47
C ALA A 145 -6.32 -31.87 -0.39
N LEU A 146 -6.38 -30.80 -1.19
CA LEU A 146 -7.50 -30.53 -2.10
C LEU A 146 -7.61 -31.49 -3.29
N ARG A 147 -6.51 -32.09 -3.76
CA ARG A 147 -6.61 -33.17 -4.76
C ARG A 147 -7.33 -34.39 -4.19
N LEU A 148 -7.17 -34.65 -2.91
CA LEU A 148 -7.77 -35.78 -2.19
C LEU A 148 -9.19 -35.48 -1.71
N ALA A 149 -9.47 -34.23 -1.34
CA ALA A 149 -10.76 -33.76 -0.82
C ALA A 149 -11.19 -32.41 -1.43
N PRO A 150 -11.59 -32.36 -2.72
CA PRO A 150 -11.83 -31.10 -3.43
C PRO A 150 -13.08 -30.33 -2.98
N ALA A 151 -13.99 -30.99 -2.26
CA ALA A 151 -15.25 -30.41 -1.80
C ALA A 151 -15.18 -29.85 -0.36
N GLU A 152 -14.01 -29.90 0.30
CA GLU A 152 -13.85 -29.45 1.68
C GLU A 152 -13.60 -27.93 1.75
N PRO A 153 -14.56 -27.12 2.24
CA PRO A 153 -14.44 -25.66 2.21
C PRO A 153 -13.25 -25.13 3.01
N MET A 154 -12.96 -25.73 4.17
CA MET A 154 -11.85 -25.29 5.02
C MET A 154 -10.49 -25.39 4.31
N LEU A 155 -10.29 -26.38 3.42
CA LEU A 155 -9.04 -26.49 2.67
C LEU A 155 -8.88 -25.37 1.64
N TRP A 156 -9.98 -24.90 1.04
CA TRP A 156 -9.95 -23.73 0.15
C TRP A 156 -9.67 -22.43 0.91
N PHE A 157 -10.23 -22.28 2.12
CA PHE A 157 -9.88 -21.16 3.01
C PHE A 157 -8.37 -21.15 3.31
N TRP A 158 -7.82 -22.28 3.76
CA TRP A 158 -6.42 -22.39 4.11
C TRP A 158 -5.47 -22.21 2.93
N LEU A 159 -5.80 -22.76 1.75
CA LEU A 159 -5.06 -22.49 0.52
C LEU A 159 -5.07 -20.99 0.19
N GLY A 160 -6.24 -20.34 0.28
CA GLY A 160 -6.37 -18.91 0.02
C GLY A 160 -5.50 -18.06 0.95
N SER A 161 -5.54 -18.34 2.25
CA SER A 161 -4.71 -17.65 3.25
C SER A 161 -3.22 -17.89 3.04
N ALA A 162 -2.81 -19.13 2.77
CA ALA A 162 -1.42 -19.49 2.54
C ALA A 162 -0.86 -18.83 1.28
N ALA A 163 -1.63 -18.88 0.18
CA ALA A 163 -1.25 -18.26 -1.08
C ALA A 163 -1.14 -16.74 -0.95
N GLN A 164 -2.04 -16.09 -0.20
CA GLN A 164 -1.97 -14.65 0.05
C GLN A 164 -0.70 -14.28 0.84
N GLN A 165 -0.39 -15.01 1.91
CA GLN A 165 0.85 -14.79 2.69
C GLN A 165 2.12 -15.03 1.86
N ALA A 166 2.08 -15.96 0.91
CA ALA A 166 3.16 -16.21 -0.03
C ALA A 166 3.26 -15.18 -1.17
N GLY A 167 2.35 -14.18 -1.23
CA GLY A 167 2.26 -13.21 -2.32
C GLY A 167 1.70 -13.76 -3.63
N GLN A 168 1.16 -14.98 -3.63
CA GLN A 168 0.55 -15.66 -4.78
C GLN A 168 -0.91 -15.23 -4.93
N LEU A 169 -1.13 -13.94 -5.17
CA LEU A 169 -2.46 -13.30 -5.10
C LEU A 169 -3.49 -13.94 -6.05
N GLU A 170 -3.07 -14.41 -7.22
CA GLU A 170 -3.98 -15.03 -8.20
C GLU A 170 -4.49 -16.40 -7.72
N GLU A 171 -3.62 -17.23 -7.13
CA GLU A 171 -4.05 -18.51 -6.52
C GLU A 171 -4.94 -18.26 -5.30
N ALA A 172 -4.61 -17.25 -4.49
CA ALA A 172 -5.43 -16.86 -3.35
C ALA A 172 -6.85 -16.44 -3.78
N ALA A 173 -6.97 -15.62 -4.83
CA ALA A 173 -8.25 -15.18 -5.37
C ALA A 173 -9.07 -16.36 -5.90
N GLN A 174 -8.44 -17.31 -6.60
CA GLN A 174 -9.10 -18.52 -7.08
C GLN A 174 -9.59 -19.40 -5.93
N ALA A 175 -8.76 -19.60 -4.91
CA ALA A 175 -9.12 -20.42 -3.76
C ALA A 175 -10.30 -19.83 -2.96
N PHE A 176 -10.28 -18.52 -2.66
CA PHE A 176 -11.42 -17.89 -2.00
C PHE A 176 -12.66 -17.80 -2.89
N GLY A 177 -12.51 -17.63 -4.21
CA GLY A 177 -13.62 -17.72 -5.15
C GLY A 177 -14.31 -19.09 -5.09
N ARG A 178 -13.54 -20.18 -5.09
CA ARG A 178 -14.07 -21.55 -4.90
C ARG A 178 -14.74 -21.75 -3.55
N LEU A 179 -14.19 -21.17 -2.48
CA LEU A 179 -14.83 -21.19 -1.16
C LEU A 179 -16.20 -20.50 -1.18
N VAL A 180 -16.33 -19.34 -1.82
CA VAL A 180 -17.61 -18.62 -1.95
C VAL A 180 -18.62 -19.40 -2.80
N GLU A 181 -18.17 -20.12 -3.83
CA GLU A 181 -19.04 -21.02 -4.61
C GLU A 181 -19.56 -22.20 -3.79
N LEU A 182 -18.72 -22.80 -2.93
CA LEU A 182 -19.12 -23.89 -2.03
C LEU A 182 -20.02 -23.39 -0.88
N CYS A 183 -19.76 -22.18 -0.39
CA CYS A 183 -20.46 -21.56 0.73
C CYS A 183 -21.02 -20.17 0.36
N PRO A 184 -22.09 -20.07 -0.46
CA PRO A 184 -22.61 -18.79 -0.91
C PRO A 184 -23.21 -17.92 0.21
N GLY A 185 -23.41 -18.42 1.42
CA GLY A 185 -23.84 -17.60 2.58
C GLY A 185 -22.70 -17.06 3.43
N ASP A 186 -21.44 -17.43 3.13
CA ASP A 186 -20.30 -17.07 3.97
C ASP A 186 -19.81 -15.63 3.65
N ALA A 187 -20.10 -14.71 4.57
CA ALA A 187 -19.66 -13.33 4.50
C ALA A 187 -18.14 -13.19 4.72
N GLY A 188 -17.55 -14.03 5.58
CA GLY A 188 -16.12 -14.03 5.86
C GLY A 188 -15.30 -14.44 4.64
N ALA A 189 -15.72 -15.51 3.96
CA ALA A 189 -15.11 -15.96 2.71
C ALA A 189 -15.12 -14.87 1.62
N ARG A 190 -16.24 -14.15 1.48
CA ARG A 190 -16.34 -13.01 0.55
C ARG A 190 -15.41 -11.87 0.93
N ALA A 191 -15.34 -11.52 2.22
CA ALA A 191 -14.45 -10.47 2.70
C ALA A 191 -12.98 -10.83 2.48
N SER A 192 -12.59 -12.09 2.68
CA SER A 192 -11.25 -12.60 2.37
C SER A 192 -10.94 -12.55 0.88
N TRP A 193 -11.88 -12.97 0.01
CA TRP A 193 -11.70 -12.83 -1.43
C TRP A 193 -11.51 -11.36 -1.84
N ALA A 194 -12.36 -10.48 -1.32
CA ALA A 194 -12.29 -9.06 -1.61
C ALA A 194 -10.99 -8.41 -1.13
N ALA A 195 -10.45 -8.85 0.00
CA ALA A 195 -9.15 -8.38 0.50
C ALA A 195 -8.02 -8.72 -0.49
N VAL A 196 -8.02 -9.95 -1.04
CA VAL A 196 -7.06 -10.33 -2.09
C VAL A 196 -7.25 -9.50 -3.36
N LEU A 197 -8.50 -9.24 -3.78
CA LEU A 197 -8.77 -8.37 -4.93
C LEU A 197 -8.30 -6.93 -4.70
N LEU A 198 -8.40 -6.41 -3.47
CA LEU A 198 -7.84 -5.12 -3.07
C LEU A 198 -6.31 -5.12 -3.21
N ASP A 199 -5.63 -6.18 -2.79
CA ASP A 199 -4.17 -6.34 -2.93
C ASP A 199 -3.76 -6.43 -4.42
N GLN A 200 -4.59 -7.04 -5.26
CA GLN A 200 -4.43 -7.07 -6.73
C GLN A 200 -4.77 -5.74 -7.42
N GLY A 201 -5.35 -4.77 -6.72
CA GLY A 201 -5.83 -3.51 -7.31
C GLY A 201 -7.14 -3.63 -8.11
N ARG A 202 -7.86 -4.75 -8.02
CA ARG A 202 -9.18 -4.98 -8.65
C ARG A 202 -10.30 -4.36 -7.79
N LEU A 203 -10.25 -3.03 -7.67
CA LEU A 203 -11.03 -2.27 -6.68
C LEU A 203 -12.55 -2.37 -6.87
N ALA A 204 -13.05 -2.35 -8.11
CA ALA A 204 -14.49 -2.41 -8.38
C ALA A 204 -15.10 -3.77 -7.97
N GLU A 205 -14.40 -4.87 -8.23
CA GLU A 205 -14.84 -6.21 -7.84
C GLU A 205 -14.72 -6.42 -6.33
N SER A 206 -13.64 -5.92 -5.72
CA SER A 206 -13.47 -5.90 -4.26
C SER A 206 -14.62 -5.16 -3.57
N ARG A 207 -15.00 -3.97 -4.09
CA ARG A 207 -16.14 -3.20 -3.59
C ARG A 207 -17.43 -4.01 -3.60
N ALA A 208 -17.78 -4.60 -4.74
CA ALA A 208 -19.02 -5.36 -4.89
C ALA A 208 -19.09 -6.56 -3.92
N LEU A 209 -17.97 -7.26 -3.72
CA LEU A 209 -17.89 -8.37 -2.77
C LEU A 209 -18.01 -7.92 -1.30
N LEU A 210 -17.43 -6.78 -0.94
CA LEU A 210 -17.51 -6.24 0.42
C LEU A 210 -18.89 -5.68 0.74
N GLU A 211 -19.55 -5.03 -0.22
CA GLU A 211 -20.95 -4.62 -0.10
C GLU A 211 -21.86 -5.84 0.08
N GLU A 212 -21.60 -6.94 -0.63
CA GLU A 212 -22.33 -8.20 -0.42
C GLU A 212 -22.02 -8.85 0.94
N ALA A 213 -20.76 -8.87 1.36
CA ALA A 213 -20.37 -9.41 2.65
C ALA A 213 -21.03 -8.63 3.81
N ASP A 214 -21.10 -7.30 3.72
CA ASP A 214 -21.80 -6.46 4.69
C ASP A 214 -23.32 -6.65 4.63
N ARG A 215 -23.91 -6.95 3.46
CA ARG A 215 -25.33 -7.34 3.38
C ARG A 215 -25.63 -8.67 4.07
N LEU A 216 -24.74 -9.67 3.94
CA LEU A 216 -24.91 -10.99 4.53
C LEU A 216 -24.67 -11.00 6.05
N LEU A 217 -23.64 -10.28 6.49
CA LEU A 217 -23.32 -10.12 7.90
C LEU A 217 -22.93 -8.66 8.15
N PRO A 218 -23.91 -7.81 8.54
CA PRO A 218 -23.69 -6.39 8.73
C PRO A 218 -22.72 -6.06 9.88
N ASP A 219 -22.13 -4.87 9.78
CA ASP A 219 -21.34 -4.24 10.85
C ASP A 219 -20.08 -5.01 11.28
N GLN A 220 -19.58 -5.90 10.41
CA GLN A 220 -18.32 -6.58 10.64
C GLN A 220 -17.15 -5.64 10.42
N ARG A 221 -16.42 -5.34 11.49
CA ARG A 221 -15.30 -4.38 11.48
C ARG A 221 -14.26 -4.66 10.38
N PRO A 222 -13.79 -5.91 10.15
CA PRO A 222 -12.83 -6.19 9.09
C PRO A 222 -13.38 -5.87 7.68
N THR A 223 -14.65 -6.22 7.44
CA THR A 223 -15.36 -5.94 6.18
C THR A 223 -15.49 -4.44 5.95
N LEU A 224 -15.96 -3.69 6.95
CA LEU A 224 -16.10 -2.24 6.86
C LEU A 224 -14.77 -1.53 6.67
N ASN A 225 -13.69 -2.00 7.32
CA ASN A 225 -12.35 -1.44 7.14
C ASN A 225 -11.85 -1.63 5.71
N ASN A 226 -11.98 -2.84 5.16
CA ASN A 226 -11.58 -3.11 3.78
C ASN A 226 -12.44 -2.32 2.79
N LEU A 227 -13.74 -2.17 3.05
CA LEU A 227 -14.62 -1.37 2.20
C LEU A 227 -14.23 0.10 2.24
N ALA A 228 -13.93 0.66 3.41
CA ALA A 228 -13.45 2.04 3.54
C ALA A 228 -12.14 2.27 2.76
N LEU A 229 -11.20 1.32 2.82
CA LEU A 229 -9.96 1.36 2.04
C LEU A 229 -10.21 1.29 0.54
N VAL A 230 -11.13 0.43 0.08
CA VAL A 230 -11.51 0.33 -1.33
C VAL A 230 -12.15 1.63 -1.81
N LEU A 231 -13.11 2.19 -1.07
CA LEU A 231 -13.77 3.46 -1.39
C LEU A 231 -12.75 4.61 -1.43
N MET A 232 -11.81 4.65 -0.48
CA MET A 232 -10.72 5.62 -0.46
C MET A 232 -9.86 5.52 -1.74
N ARG A 233 -9.51 4.31 -2.19
CA ARG A 233 -8.73 4.09 -3.43
C ARG A 233 -9.54 4.37 -4.71
N LEU A 234 -10.85 4.12 -4.71
CA LEU A 234 -11.75 4.49 -5.80
C LEU A 234 -12.01 6.00 -5.87
N GLY A 235 -11.70 6.73 -4.80
CA GLY A 235 -11.95 8.16 -4.67
C GLY A 235 -13.34 8.54 -4.19
N ASP A 236 -14.18 7.57 -3.79
CA ASP A 236 -15.40 7.82 -3.03
C ASP A 236 -15.03 8.17 -1.57
N LEU A 237 -14.55 9.40 -1.41
CA LEU A 237 -14.07 9.88 -0.11
C LEU A 237 -15.20 10.13 0.87
N ALA A 238 -16.42 10.43 0.40
CA ALA A 238 -17.57 10.62 1.26
C ALA A 238 -17.97 9.28 1.90
N GLY A 239 -18.09 8.23 1.09
CA GLY A 239 -18.36 6.87 1.57
C GLY A 239 -17.26 6.34 2.47
N ALA A 240 -15.99 6.49 2.08
CA ALA A 240 -14.85 6.08 2.90
C ALA A 240 -14.86 6.79 4.27
N SER A 241 -15.11 8.11 4.28
CA SER A 241 -15.14 8.93 5.49
C SER A 241 -16.22 8.46 6.47
N ALA A 242 -17.43 8.18 5.97
CA ALA A 242 -18.54 7.69 6.78
C ALA A 242 -18.25 6.32 7.41
N LEU A 243 -17.58 5.42 6.67
CA LEU A 243 -17.21 4.10 7.21
C LEU A 243 -16.10 4.19 8.25
N PHE A 244 -15.10 5.05 8.04
CA PHE A 244 -14.06 5.26 9.05
C PHE A 244 -14.63 5.91 10.32
N ASP A 245 -15.54 6.87 10.21
CA ASP A 245 -16.22 7.46 11.38
C ASP A 245 -16.95 6.37 12.19
N ARG A 246 -17.74 5.51 11.52
CA ARG A 246 -18.39 4.34 12.17
C ARG A 246 -17.39 3.42 12.87
N LEU A 247 -16.22 3.18 12.26
CA LEU A 247 -15.19 2.29 12.82
C LEU A 247 -14.49 2.89 14.04
N ILE A 248 -14.34 4.23 14.09
CA ILE A 248 -13.70 4.99 15.16
C ILE A 248 -14.66 5.19 16.35
N ASP A 249 -15.91 5.60 16.09
CA ASP A 249 -16.91 5.91 17.13
C ASP A 249 -17.15 4.73 18.10
N GLY A 250 -16.97 3.49 17.63
CA GLY A 250 -17.13 2.28 18.45
C GLY A 250 -15.91 1.85 19.28
N GLN A 251 -14.85 2.67 19.40
CA GLN A 251 -13.56 2.23 19.96
C GLN A 251 -12.96 3.12 21.06
N ASP A 252 -13.61 4.23 21.42
CA ASP A 252 -12.95 5.26 22.24
C ASP A 252 -13.38 5.20 23.70
N ALA A 253 -12.55 4.56 24.53
CA ALA A 253 -12.57 4.76 25.97
C ALA A 253 -11.72 5.99 26.32
N PRO A 254 -12.26 7.01 27.02
CA PRO A 254 -11.49 8.19 27.39
C PRO A 254 -10.29 7.82 28.28
N GLY A 255 -9.08 8.22 27.89
CA GLY A 255 -7.87 8.10 28.71
C GLY A 255 -6.99 6.87 28.48
N GLU A 256 -7.34 5.99 27.53
CA GLU A 256 -6.49 4.86 27.14
C GLU A 256 -5.59 5.19 25.94
N ALA A 257 -4.40 4.56 25.89
CA ALA A 257 -3.50 4.67 24.75
C ALA A 257 -4.11 3.99 23.52
N LEU A 258 -3.92 4.59 22.34
CA LEU A 258 -4.41 4.01 21.09
C LEU A 258 -3.68 2.69 20.78
N SER A 259 -4.44 1.65 20.47
CA SER A 259 -3.89 0.46 19.81
C SER A 259 -3.40 0.82 18.39
N PRO A 260 -2.45 0.04 17.82
CA PRO A 260 -1.96 0.26 16.45
C PRO A 260 -3.07 0.26 15.39
N GLN A 261 -4.13 -0.53 15.60
CA GLN A 261 -5.28 -0.57 14.70
C GLN A 261 -6.11 0.71 14.79
N GLN A 262 -6.39 1.20 16.00
CA GLN A 262 -7.08 2.47 16.22
C GLN A 262 -6.29 3.68 15.67
N ALA A 263 -4.97 3.66 15.79
CA ALA A 263 -4.10 4.67 15.20
C ALA A 263 -4.17 4.64 13.66
N THR A 264 -4.11 3.45 13.06
CA THR A 264 -4.20 3.26 11.61
C THR A 264 -5.53 3.74 11.03
N LEU A 265 -6.65 3.44 11.69
CA LEU A 265 -7.98 3.92 11.28
C LEU A 265 -8.04 5.45 11.26
N ARG A 266 -7.50 6.11 12.29
CA ARG A 266 -7.44 7.58 12.37
C ARG A 266 -6.51 8.19 11.33
N LEU A 267 -5.38 7.55 11.02
CA LEU A 267 -4.49 7.97 9.94
C LEU A 267 -5.20 7.93 8.58
N ASN A 268 -5.92 6.84 8.31
CA ASN A 268 -6.69 6.72 7.07
C ASN A 268 -7.81 7.76 7.01
N GLN A 269 -8.56 7.96 8.09
CA GLN A 269 -9.60 8.99 8.14
C GLN A 269 -9.03 10.40 7.99
N GLY A 270 -7.93 10.71 8.67
CA GLY A 270 -7.25 12.00 8.53
C GLY A 270 -6.78 12.22 7.09
N THR A 271 -6.30 11.17 6.43
CA THR A 271 -5.94 11.21 5.00
C THR A 271 -7.17 11.51 4.15
N VAL A 272 -8.28 10.79 4.33
CA VAL A 272 -9.54 11.07 3.62
C VAL A 272 -10.03 12.50 3.85
N LEU A 273 -9.96 13.01 5.08
CA LEU A 273 -10.36 14.38 5.40
C LEU A 273 -9.45 15.43 4.77
N TYR A 274 -8.12 15.21 4.79
CA TYR A 274 -7.16 16.06 4.08
C TYR A 274 -7.51 16.12 2.59
N GLU A 275 -7.76 14.95 2.00
CA GLU A 275 -8.11 14.77 0.60
C GLU A 275 -9.47 15.38 0.21
N ARG A 276 -10.37 15.60 1.17
CA ARG A 276 -11.62 16.36 1.02
C ARG A 276 -11.45 17.86 1.26
N GLY A 277 -10.26 18.33 1.65
CA GLY A 277 -9.97 19.72 2.01
C GLY A 277 -10.37 20.09 3.45
N ARG A 278 -10.79 19.13 4.29
CA ARG A 278 -11.18 19.33 5.70
C ARG A 278 -9.93 19.34 6.60
N LEU A 279 -9.04 20.30 6.35
CA LEU A 279 -7.69 20.32 6.94
C LEU A 279 -7.70 20.38 8.48
N ALA A 280 -8.66 21.05 9.10
CA ALA A 280 -8.74 21.17 10.57
C ALA A 280 -9.03 19.85 11.25
N GLU A 281 -9.90 19.05 10.66
CA GLU A 281 -10.29 17.76 11.20
C GLU A 281 -9.21 16.71 10.92
N ALA A 282 -8.59 16.76 9.74
CA ALA A 282 -7.42 15.94 9.41
C ALA A 282 -6.28 16.17 10.41
N GLU A 283 -5.96 17.43 10.70
CA GLU A 283 -4.94 17.80 11.68
C GLU A 283 -5.27 17.27 13.08
N ALA A 284 -6.53 17.39 13.52
CA ALA A 284 -6.94 16.89 14.82
C ALA A 284 -6.64 15.40 14.97
N LEU A 285 -7.02 14.59 13.98
CA LEU A 285 -6.77 13.14 13.99
C LEU A 285 -5.27 12.81 13.97
N PHE A 286 -4.48 13.48 13.13
CA PHE A 286 -3.04 13.23 13.08
C PHE A 286 -2.35 13.64 14.39
N ARG A 287 -2.77 14.74 15.03
CA ARG A 287 -2.26 15.13 16.36
C ARG A 287 -2.60 14.09 17.42
N THR A 288 -3.82 13.55 17.42
CA THR A 288 -4.22 12.49 18.35
C THR A 288 -3.30 11.27 18.21
N VAL A 289 -3.04 10.81 16.99
CA VAL A 289 -2.15 9.65 16.76
C VAL A 289 -0.71 9.97 17.17
N SER A 290 -0.19 11.14 16.76
CA SER A 290 1.17 11.56 17.08
C SER A 290 1.39 11.70 18.60
N GLN A 291 0.40 12.17 19.36
CA GLN A 291 0.50 12.35 20.80
C GLN A 291 0.39 11.02 21.56
N ALA A 292 -0.53 10.15 21.14
CA ALA A 292 -0.77 8.87 21.81
C ALA A 292 0.42 7.91 21.71
N GLU A 293 1.11 7.88 20.56
CA GLU A 293 2.24 6.96 20.34
C GLU A 293 3.62 7.63 20.47
N GLY A 294 3.69 8.95 20.28
CA GLY A 294 4.95 9.71 20.27
C GLY A 294 5.45 10.12 21.66
N GLY A 295 4.57 10.42 22.63
CA GLY A 295 4.99 10.97 23.93
C GLY A 295 5.95 12.16 23.79
N ASP A 296 6.92 12.28 24.70
CA ASP A 296 8.02 13.27 24.65
C ASP A 296 9.19 12.83 23.74
N LYS A 297 9.03 11.80 22.90
CA LYS A 297 10.17 11.28 22.12
C LYS A 297 10.66 12.33 21.12
N PRO A 298 11.99 12.51 20.99
CA PRO A 298 12.56 13.32 19.91
C PRO A 298 12.24 12.69 18.55
N GLU A 299 12.23 13.50 17.51
CA GLU A 299 11.80 13.11 16.15
C GLU A 299 12.49 11.86 15.60
N SER A 300 13.77 11.67 15.93
CA SER A 300 14.58 10.52 15.52
C SER A 300 14.19 9.18 16.17
N GLY A 301 13.31 9.21 17.18
CA GLY A 301 12.80 8.03 17.89
C GLY A 301 11.38 7.61 17.53
N LEU A 302 10.74 8.30 16.57
CA LEU A 302 9.40 7.94 16.09
C LEU A 302 9.47 6.76 15.10
N SER A 303 8.49 5.87 15.18
CA SER A 303 8.30 4.77 14.23
C SER A 303 6.81 4.44 14.07
N GLY A 304 6.46 3.69 13.03
CA GLY A 304 5.09 3.22 12.83
C GLY A 304 4.07 4.36 12.63
N PRO A 305 2.85 4.23 13.19
CA PRO A 305 1.77 5.20 12.97
C PRO A 305 2.11 6.62 13.46
N ALA A 306 2.86 6.79 14.56
CA ALA A 306 3.29 8.10 15.03
C ALA A 306 4.12 8.89 13.99
N ALA A 307 5.09 8.23 13.35
CA ALA A 307 5.91 8.84 12.31
C ALA A 307 5.06 9.21 11.08
N GLN A 308 4.12 8.34 10.70
CA GLN A 308 3.19 8.58 9.61
C GLN A 308 2.27 9.77 9.91
N ALA A 309 1.80 9.90 11.15
CA ALA A 309 0.98 11.02 11.58
C ALA A 309 1.73 12.35 11.47
N ARG A 310 2.99 12.40 11.93
CA ARG A 310 3.85 13.59 11.81
C ARG A 310 4.10 13.95 10.35
N PHE A 311 4.39 12.97 9.50
CA PHE A 311 4.55 13.22 8.07
C PHE A 311 3.26 13.75 7.42
N ASN A 312 2.10 13.21 7.79
CA ASN A 312 0.82 13.71 7.29
C ASN A 312 0.49 15.13 7.81
N LEU A 313 0.89 15.48 9.04
CA LEU A 313 0.80 16.84 9.57
C LEU A 313 1.63 17.83 8.75
N ALA A 314 2.77 17.41 8.21
CA ALA A 314 3.58 18.25 7.33
C ALA A 314 2.75 18.77 6.16
N ALA A 315 2.00 17.90 5.48
CA ALA A 315 1.14 18.29 4.36
C ALA A 315 0.05 19.30 4.78
N VAL A 316 -0.51 19.17 5.99
CA VAL A 316 -1.48 20.13 6.53
C VAL A 316 -0.85 21.48 6.81
N HIS A 317 0.30 21.50 7.49
CA HIS A 317 1.02 22.73 7.82
C HIS A 317 1.50 23.47 6.57
N LEU A 318 2.08 22.74 5.61
CA LEU A 318 2.50 23.29 4.32
C LEU A 318 1.31 23.85 3.54
N ALA A 319 0.18 23.14 3.50
CA ALA A 319 -1.04 23.60 2.81
C ALA A 319 -1.61 24.91 3.38
N ARG A 320 -1.36 25.20 4.66
CA ARG A 320 -1.81 26.43 5.33
C ARG A 320 -0.74 27.54 5.38
N GLY A 321 0.43 27.30 4.80
CA GLY A 321 1.55 28.23 4.85
C GLY A 321 2.27 28.30 6.20
N ALA A 322 2.08 27.33 7.09
CA ALA A 322 2.86 27.16 8.31
C ALA A 322 4.21 26.50 7.98
N TRP A 323 5.01 27.15 7.13
CA TRP A 323 6.16 26.55 6.44
C TRP A 323 7.20 25.92 7.36
N GLN A 324 7.60 26.61 8.43
CA GLN A 324 8.61 26.09 9.35
C GLN A 324 8.16 24.76 10.00
N GLN A 325 6.95 24.76 10.56
CA GLN A 325 6.34 23.57 11.17
C GLN A 325 6.13 22.46 10.14
N GLY A 326 5.71 22.84 8.92
CA GLY A 326 5.52 21.91 7.82
C GLY A 326 6.81 21.20 7.43
N TRP A 327 7.90 21.94 7.24
CA TRP A 327 9.19 21.35 6.87
C TRP A 327 9.83 20.53 7.97
N GLU A 328 9.71 20.95 9.22
CA GLU A 328 10.14 20.17 10.38
C GLU A 328 9.38 18.83 10.44
N ALA A 329 8.05 18.87 10.37
CA ALA A 329 7.23 17.66 10.34
C ALA A 329 7.51 16.78 9.09
N PHE A 330 7.92 17.38 7.97
CA PHE A 330 8.25 16.68 6.73
C PHE A 330 9.50 15.78 6.87
N GLU A 331 10.39 16.07 7.82
CA GLU A 331 11.56 15.23 8.11
C GLU A 331 11.19 13.84 8.65
N ALA A 332 9.98 13.66 9.20
CA ALA A 332 9.46 12.36 9.63
C ALA A 332 9.45 11.31 8.50
N ARG A 333 9.45 11.73 7.23
CA ARG A 333 9.54 10.81 6.08
C ARG A 333 10.82 9.96 6.08
N GLN A 334 11.91 10.45 6.67
CA GLN A 334 13.21 9.77 6.64
C GLN A 334 13.19 8.42 7.38
N VAL A 335 12.29 8.27 8.36
CA VAL A 335 12.12 7.00 9.09
C VAL A 335 11.05 6.10 8.48
N LEU A 336 10.17 6.65 7.64
CA LEU A 336 9.12 5.89 6.93
C LEU A 336 9.67 5.12 5.73
N ALA A 337 10.72 5.64 5.10
CA ALA A 337 11.41 4.98 4.00
C ALA A 337 12.91 5.30 4.01
N ASP A 338 13.75 4.26 4.07
CA ASP A 338 15.20 4.40 3.89
C ASP A 338 15.54 4.52 2.40
N LEU A 339 15.41 5.75 1.87
CA LEU A 339 15.73 6.09 0.48
C LEU A 339 17.18 6.55 0.31
N VAL A 340 18.02 6.40 1.35
CA VAL A 340 19.41 6.85 1.31
C VAL A 340 20.22 5.91 0.42
N PRO A 341 20.92 6.43 -0.61
CA PRO A 341 21.82 5.62 -1.42
C PRO A 341 22.91 4.97 -0.56
N GLN A 342 23.15 3.66 -0.77
CA GLN A 342 24.11 2.88 0.01
C GLN A 342 25.49 3.56 0.14
N PRO A 343 26.11 4.10 -0.92
CA PRO A 343 27.43 4.75 -0.82
C PRO A 343 27.44 6.01 0.06
N LEU A 344 26.27 6.63 0.27
CA LEU A 344 26.15 7.84 1.07
C LEU A 344 25.81 7.55 2.52
N LYS A 345 25.34 6.34 2.88
CA LYS A 345 24.86 6.05 4.26
C LYS A 345 25.88 6.34 5.36
N ALA A 346 27.16 6.10 5.06
CA ALA A 346 28.27 6.35 5.98
C ALA A 346 28.59 7.84 6.18
N LEU A 347 28.11 8.72 5.30
CA LEU A 347 28.33 10.16 5.41
C LEU A 347 27.45 10.78 6.51
N PRO A 348 27.99 11.72 7.30
CA PRO A 348 27.19 12.50 8.23
C PRO A 348 26.15 13.36 7.50
N LEU A 349 25.02 13.62 8.16
CA LEU A 349 23.99 14.53 7.66
C LEU A 349 24.51 15.98 7.72
N TRP A 350 24.28 16.73 6.65
CA TRP A 350 24.52 18.17 6.65
C TRP A 350 23.44 18.89 7.45
N ASP A 351 23.86 19.77 8.34
CA ASP A 351 23.02 20.53 9.28
C ASP A 351 22.66 21.94 8.80
N GLY A 352 23.03 22.29 7.57
CA GLY A 352 22.87 23.65 7.03
C GLY A 352 24.10 24.55 7.20
N SER A 353 25.17 24.09 7.86
CA SER A 353 26.41 24.86 8.08
C SER A 353 27.14 25.25 6.78
N ALA A 354 27.92 26.34 6.83
CA ALA A 354 28.84 26.73 5.76
C ALA A 354 30.17 25.97 5.86
N GLY A 355 30.91 25.86 4.75
CA GLY A 355 32.18 25.14 4.71
C GLY A 355 32.78 24.96 3.31
N GLN A 356 34.00 24.41 3.27
CA GLN A 356 34.76 24.20 2.03
C GLN A 356 34.57 22.80 1.44
N ASP A 357 34.33 21.77 2.27
CA ASP A 357 34.11 20.41 1.78
C ASP A 357 32.71 20.26 1.17
N PRO A 358 32.57 19.42 0.12
CA PRO A 358 31.32 19.28 -0.61
C PRO A 358 30.24 18.55 0.18
N VAL A 359 28.98 18.86 -0.15
CA VAL A 359 27.79 18.13 0.31
C VAL A 359 27.21 17.33 -0.83
N TRP A 360 27.00 16.03 -0.61
CA TRP A 360 26.27 15.14 -1.50
C TRP A 360 24.76 15.36 -1.34
N VAL A 361 24.14 15.92 -2.38
CA VAL A 361 22.69 16.10 -2.49
C VAL A 361 22.12 14.93 -3.27
N TYR A 362 21.39 14.06 -2.59
CA TYR A 362 20.72 12.94 -3.25
C TYR A 362 19.25 13.25 -3.56
N GLY A 363 18.81 12.81 -4.74
CA GLY A 363 17.39 12.80 -5.08
C GLY A 363 16.67 11.65 -4.36
N GLU A 364 15.43 11.89 -3.97
CA GLU A 364 14.49 10.87 -3.48
C GLU A 364 13.09 11.15 -4.06
N GLN A 365 12.15 10.24 -3.83
CA GLN A 365 10.76 10.32 -4.34
C GLN A 365 10.67 10.42 -5.88
N GLY A 366 9.71 11.20 -6.41
CA GLY A 366 9.42 11.29 -7.83
C GLY A 366 10.25 12.35 -8.57
N LEU A 367 10.29 12.26 -9.89
CA LEU A 367 10.99 13.25 -10.73
C LEU A 367 10.39 14.66 -10.61
N GLY A 368 9.08 14.78 -10.41
CA GLY A 368 8.41 16.06 -10.19
C GLY A 368 8.89 16.75 -8.92
N ASP A 369 9.03 15.99 -7.82
CA ASP A 369 9.60 16.47 -6.57
C ASP A 369 11.05 16.94 -6.77
N MET A 370 11.87 16.14 -7.44
CA MET A 370 13.25 16.55 -7.74
C MET A 370 13.28 17.89 -8.49
N VAL A 371 12.50 18.02 -9.58
CA VAL A 371 12.41 19.29 -10.34
C VAL A 371 12.02 20.43 -9.43
N GLN A 372 10.98 20.28 -8.61
CA GLN A 372 10.52 21.32 -7.70
C GLN A 372 11.63 21.77 -6.75
N PHE A 373 12.38 20.84 -6.14
CA PHE A 373 13.36 21.16 -5.10
C PHE A 373 14.75 21.54 -5.63
N LEU A 374 15.05 21.34 -6.92
CA LEU A 374 16.26 21.90 -7.55
C LEU A 374 16.43 23.41 -7.32
N ARG A 375 15.33 24.14 -7.08
CA ARG A 375 15.33 25.57 -6.78
C ARG A 375 16.14 25.96 -5.54
N PHE A 376 16.42 25.02 -4.63
CA PHE A 376 17.18 25.27 -3.40
C PHE A 376 18.68 25.10 -3.57
N LEU A 377 19.14 24.53 -4.70
CA LEU A 377 20.56 24.34 -4.98
C LEU A 377 21.37 25.64 -4.93
N PRO A 378 20.91 26.81 -5.45
CA PRO A 378 21.67 28.05 -5.35
C PRO A 378 21.96 28.48 -3.90
N ALA A 379 20.99 28.30 -3.01
CA ALA A 379 21.15 28.65 -1.60
C ALA A 379 22.11 27.69 -0.88
N LEU A 380 22.07 26.39 -1.21
CA LEU A 380 23.05 25.42 -0.73
C LEU A 380 24.45 25.74 -1.29
N SER A 381 24.57 25.98 -2.60
CA SER A 381 25.85 26.24 -3.27
C SER A 381 26.54 27.49 -2.77
N ALA A 382 25.79 28.45 -2.22
CA ALA A 382 26.37 29.60 -1.54
C ALA A 382 27.08 29.21 -0.23
N ARG A 383 26.58 28.21 0.49
CA ARG A 383 27.14 27.74 1.78
C ARG A 383 28.29 26.75 1.60
N ARG A 384 28.17 25.78 0.67
CA ARG A 384 29.15 24.69 0.44
C ARG A 384 29.17 24.25 -1.02
N PRO A 385 30.28 23.69 -1.56
CA PRO A 385 30.25 23.02 -2.85
C PRO A 385 29.26 21.85 -2.89
N VAL A 386 28.71 21.56 -4.07
CA VAL A 386 27.59 20.64 -4.26
C VAL A 386 28.01 19.47 -5.12
N ARG A 387 27.64 18.25 -4.69
CA ARG A 387 27.73 17.03 -5.50
C ARG A 387 26.37 16.39 -5.64
N LEU A 388 26.00 16.00 -6.86
CA LEU A 388 24.66 15.46 -7.11
C LEU A 388 24.68 13.93 -7.18
N TRP A 389 23.77 13.32 -6.43
CA TRP A 389 23.42 11.90 -6.53
C TRP A 389 21.99 11.74 -7.04
N MET A 390 21.83 11.72 -8.36
CA MET A 390 20.53 11.61 -9.03
C MET A 390 20.74 11.12 -10.47
N PRO A 391 19.69 10.70 -11.19
CA PRO A 391 19.82 10.26 -12.58
C PRO A 391 20.55 11.29 -13.45
N PRO A 392 21.39 10.87 -14.43
CA PRO A 392 22.19 11.79 -15.25
C PRO A 392 21.40 12.93 -15.88
N ASP A 393 20.19 12.65 -16.39
CA ASP A 393 19.32 13.67 -16.99
C ASP A 393 18.87 14.73 -15.96
N MET A 394 18.67 14.34 -14.71
CA MET A 394 18.33 15.28 -13.63
C MET A 394 19.55 16.13 -13.26
N GLN A 395 20.77 15.58 -13.31
CA GLN A 395 22.00 16.35 -13.13
C GLN A 395 22.18 17.39 -14.26
N ALA A 396 21.87 17.00 -15.50
CA ALA A 396 21.89 17.92 -16.64
C ALA A 396 20.88 19.08 -16.45
N LEU A 397 19.67 18.76 -16.00
CA LEU A 397 18.64 19.77 -15.69
C LEU A 397 19.07 20.69 -14.53
N ALA A 398 19.70 20.14 -13.48
CA ALA A 398 20.24 20.93 -12.37
C ALA A 398 21.26 21.98 -12.85
N GLY A 399 22.05 21.66 -13.88
CA GLY A 399 22.97 22.61 -14.53
C GLY A 399 22.30 23.81 -15.21
N ARG A 400 20.97 23.80 -15.35
CA ARG A 400 20.16 24.89 -15.93
C ARG A 400 19.54 25.80 -14.88
N VAL A 401 19.71 25.49 -13.59
CA VAL A 401 19.18 26.29 -12.48
C VAL A 401 19.83 27.68 -12.46
N ARG A 402 19.01 28.72 -12.47
CA ARG A 402 19.41 30.13 -12.43
C ARG A 402 20.02 30.47 -11.07
N GLY A 403 21.10 31.23 -11.07
CA GLY A 403 21.81 31.63 -9.85
C GLY A 403 22.65 30.52 -9.21
N LEU A 404 22.68 29.31 -9.77
CA LEU A 404 23.56 28.24 -9.31
C LEU A 404 25.00 28.51 -9.78
N ASP A 405 25.94 28.56 -8.82
CA ASP A 405 27.36 28.65 -9.14
C ASP A 405 27.86 27.29 -9.67
N LYS A 406 27.99 27.19 -10.99
CA LYS A 406 28.40 25.97 -11.69
C LYS A 406 29.84 25.57 -11.38
N THR A 407 30.69 26.50 -10.94
CA THR A 407 32.07 26.17 -10.55
C THR A 407 32.12 25.39 -9.23
N ARG A 408 31.07 25.53 -8.41
CA ARG A 408 30.87 24.81 -7.16
C ARG A 408 29.96 23.59 -7.31
N LEU A 409 29.55 23.26 -8.54
CA LEU A 409 28.74 22.08 -8.85
C LEU A 409 29.61 21.00 -9.48
N GLN A 410 29.61 19.81 -8.86
CA GLN A 410 30.27 18.63 -9.38
C GLN A 410 29.22 17.56 -9.70
N ALA A 411 29.17 17.18 -10.98
CA ALA A 411 28.42 16.02 -11.46
C ALA A 411 29.40 14.86 -11.64
N GLY A 412 29.03 13.64 -11.22
CA GLY A 412 29.94 12.50 -11.35
C GLY A 412 29.51 11.25 -10.59
N ALA A 413 30.19 10.15 -10.88
CA ALA A 413 29.99 8.87 -10.20
C ALA A 413 30.47 8.95 -8.73
N PRO A 414 29.90 8.12 -7.83
CA PRO A 414 30.46 7.89 -6.49
C PRO A 414 31.98 7.68 -6.58
N HIS A 415 32.73 8.41 -5.78
CA HIS A 415 34.01 7.93 -5.29
C HIS A 415 33.87 7.58 -3.81
N ALA A 416 34.88 6.92 -3.26
CA ALA A 416 34.91 6.67 -1.82
C ALA A 416 34.82 8.01 -1.06
N PRO A 417 33.92 8.16 -0.09
CA PRO A 417 33.84 9.34 0.77
C PRO A 417 35.21 9.80 1.26
N THR A 418 35.53 11.08 1.11
CA THR A 418 36.71 11.66 1.79
C THR A 418 36.30 12.29 3.12
N ALA A 419 37.29 12.50 4.01
CA ALA A 419 37.05 13.14 5.29
C ALA A 419 36.47 14.56 5.09
N GLY A 420 35.35 14.86 5.77
CA GLY A 420 34.69 16.17 5.73
C GLY A 420 33.47 16.26 4.81
N GLU A 421 33.24 15.25 3.95
CA GLU A 421 32.03 15.19 3.13
C GLU A 421 30.79 14.90 3.97
N MET A 422 29.67 15.48 3.57
CA MET A 422 28.36 15.29 4.22
C MET A 422 27.32 14.92 3.17
N ARG A 423 26.15 14.46 3.61
CA ARG A 423 25.02 14.19 2.73
C ARG A 423 23.77 14.95 3.15
N VAL A 424 22.89 15.18 2.19
CA VAL A 424 21.56 15.74 2.42
C VAL A 424 20.58 15.27 1.37
N SER A 425 19.34 15.03 1.78
CA SER A 425 18.24 14.83 0.84
C SER A 425 17.92 16.16 0.14
N LEU A 426 17.70 16.14 -1.17
CA LEU A 426 17.21 17.30 -1.90
C LEU A 426 15.92 17.87 -1.29
N LEU A 427 15.09 17.01 -0.70
CA LEU A 427 13.81 17.36 -0.09
C LEU A 427 13.93 17.93 1.33
N SER A 428 15.08 17.78 1.99
CA SER A 428 15.36 18.37 3.32
C SER A 428 15.89 19.80 3.22
N LEU A 429 16.20 20.29 2.01
CA LEU A 429 16.79 21.62 1.83
C LEU A 429 15.93 22.77 2.37
N PRO A 430 14.60 22.80 2.21
CA PRO A 430 13.79 23.90 2.76
C PRO A 430 13.89 24.00 4.29
N PHE A 431 13.98 22.86 4.97
CA PHE A 431 14.13 22.79 6.42
C PHE A 431 15.49 23.34 6.86
N LEU A 432 16.58 22.81 6.30
CA LEU A 432 17.97 23.13 6.70
C LEU A 432 18.42 24.55 6.29
N LEU A 433 17.79 25.11 5.25
CA LEU A 433 18.06 26.47 4.80
C LEU A 433 17.22 27.51 5.55
N GLY A 434 16.32 27.10 6.44
CA GLY A 434 15.30 27.95 7.08
C GLY A 434 15.85 29.16 7.83
N GLY A 435 15.42 30.35 7.40
CA GLY A 435 15.87 31.66 7.91
C GLY A 435 15.83 32.74 6.83
N GLY A 436 14.85 33.64 6.89
CA GLY A 436 14.71 34.86 6.05
C GLY A 436 14.26 34.65 4.59
N HIS A 437 14.58 33.51 3.97
CA HIS A 437 14.44 33.36 2.52
C HIS A 437 14.09 31.96 2.00
N GLY A 438 14.22 30.90 2.80
CA GLY A 438 14.19 29.50 2.31
C GLY A 438 12.91 28.68 2.54
N CYS A 439 12.00 29.10 3.42
CA CYS A 439 10.88 28.22 3.82
C CYS A 439 9.62 28.38 2.94
N ALA A 440 9.42 29.56 2.36
CA ALA A 440 8.19 29.90 1.65
C ALA A 440 8.33 29.72 0.11
N PRO A 441 7.21 29.45 -0.58
CA PRO A 441 7.14 29.39 -2.03
C PRO A 441 7.71 30.64 -2.72
N ARG A 442 8.51 30.42 -3.77
CA ARG A 442 8.98 31.47 -4.69
C ARG A 442 8.48 31.15 -6.08
N PRO A 443 7.58 31.97 -6.66
CA PRO A 443 6.94 31.64 -7.93
C PRO A 443 7.84 31.87 -9.15
N ASP A 444 8.98 32.54 -8.98
CA ASP A 444 9.88 32.87 -10.08
C ASP A 444 10.43 31.62 -10.79
N PRO A 445 10.44 31.61 -12.14
CA PRO A 445 11.06 30.54 -12.90
C PRO A 445 12.56 30.43 -12.59
N TYR A 446 13.01 29.22 -12.25
CA TYR A 446 14.38 28.96 -11.84
C TYR A 446 15.15 28.10 -12.84
N LEU A 447 14.53 27.58 -13.91
CA LEU A 447 15.24 26.91 -14.99
C LEU A 447 15.43 27.86 -16.18
N THR A 448 16.64 27.87 -16.72
CA THR A 448 16.96 28.62 -17.95
C THR A 448 16.51 27.81 -19.16
N PRO A 449 15.69 28.35 -20.09
CA PRO A 449 15.29 27.67 -21.32
C PRO A 449 16.50 27.24 -22.18
N SER A 450 16.32 26.23 -23.02
CA SER A 450 17.35 25.77 -23.95
C SER A 450 17.58 26.79 -25.08
N CYS A 451 18.80 26.82 -25.64
CA CYS A 451 19.14 27.70 -26.76
C CYS A 451 18.29 27.46 -28.03
N GLN A 452 17.82 26.23 -28.24
CA GLN A 452 16.94 25.87 -29.36
C GLN A 452 15.52 26.42 -29.19
N SER A 453 15.02 26.50 -27.96
CA SER A 453 13.71 27.11 -27.67
C SER A 453 13.74 28.63 -27.88
N ALA A 454 14.81 29.31 -27.42
CA ALA A 454 14.97 30.75 -27.61
C ALA A 454 14.96 31.18 -29.09
N ALA A 455 15.49 30.33 -29.99
CA ALA A 455 15.49 30.57 -31.43
C ALA A 455 14.12 30.32 -32.10
N LYS A 456 13.32 29.36 -31.62
CA LYS A 456 11.96 29.08 -32.13
C LYS A 456 10.91 30.09 -31.63
N ALA A 457 11.09 30.66 -30.44
CA ALA A 457 10.22 31.73 -29.92
C ALA A 457 10.24 32.98 -30.82
N ALA A 458 11.32 33.20 -31.59
CA ALA A 458 11.45 34.31 -32.53
C ALA A 458 10.68 34.11 -33.86
N THR A 459 10.13 32.92 -34.12
CA THR A 459 9.28 32.66 -35.30
C THR A 459 7.81 32.67 -34.90
N ALA A 460 7.06 33.68 -35.33
CA ALA A 460 5.62 33.77 -35.10
C ALA A 460 4.90 32.54 -35.69
N ARG A 461 4.39 31.66 -34.83
CA ARG A 461 3.53 30.55 -35.24
C ARG A 461 2.13 31.08 -35.49
N LYS A 462 1.49 30.68 -36.59
CA LYS A 462 0.12 31.11 -36.94
C LYS A 462 -0.96 30.69 -35.94
N ARG A 463 -0.69 29.66 -35.13
CA ARG A 463 -1.61 29.10 -34.11
C ARG A 463 -0.81 28.74 -32.85
N PRO A 464 -1.25 29.14 -31.64
CA PRO A 464 -0.59 28.78 -30.39
C PRO A 464 -0.56 27.26 -30.17
N LEU A 465 0.51 26.76 -29.54
CA LEU A 465 0.71 25.36 -29.20
C LEU A 465 0.41 25.12 -27.71
N VAL A 466 -0.57 24.26 -27.44
CA VAL A 466 -0.96 23.81 -26.11
C VAL A 466 -0.41 22.41 -25.85
N GLY A 467 0.46 22.27 -24.86
CA GLY A 467 0.93 20.97 -24.38
C GLY A 467 -0.05 20.37 -23.38
N LEU A 468 -0.41 19.10 -23.54
CA LEU A 468 -1.41 18.43 -22.70
C LEU A 468 -0.83 17.17 -22.03
N CYS A 469 -0.93 17.06 -20.70
CA CYS A 469 -0.67 15.83 -19.94
C CYS A 469 -1.85 15.57 -18.99
N TRP A 470 -2.55 14.46 -19.18
CA TRP A 470 -3.87 14.24 -18.57
C TRP A 470 -3.91 13.07 -17.59
N SER A 471 -2.86 12.26 -17.50
CA SER A 471 -2.79 11.16 -16.54
C SER A 471 -1.42 11.02 -15.92
N GLY A 472 -1.41 10.66 -14.63
CA GLY A 472 -0.19 10.38 -13.88
C GLY A 472 0.25 8.92 -13.99
N ASN A 473 0.96 8.46 -12.95
CA ASN A 473 1.40 7.07 -12.86
C ASN A 473 0.27 6.19 -12.32
N PRO A 474 -0.25 5.21 -13.10
CA PRO A 474 -1.36 4.35 -12.67
C PRO A 474 -1.04 3.47 -11.45
N HIS A 475 0.25 3.27 -11.13
CA HIS A 475 0.67 2.54 -9.94
C HIS A 475 0.61 3.37 -8.65
N TYR A 476 0.36 4.68 -8.75
CA TYR A 476 0.18 5.53 -7.58
C TYR A 476 -1.25 5.36 -7.03
N LEU A 477 -1.36 5.17 -5.71
CA LEU A 477 -2.60 4.80 -5.03
C LEU A 477 -3.81 5.70 -5.34
N PHE A 478 -3.57 7.00 -5.51
CA PHE A 478 -4.62 8.00 -5.76
C PHE A 478 -4.61 8.52 -7.20
N ASP A 479 -4.01 7.78 -8.14
CA ASP A 479 -3.88 8.25 -9.52
C ASP A 479 -5.23 8.45 -10.21
N CYS A 480 -6.19 7.55 -9.97
CA CYS A 480 -7.56 7.65 -10.48
C CYS A 480 -8.26 8.98 -10.13
N ARG A 481 -7.82 9.67 -9.08
CA ARG A 481 -8.39 10.94 -8.63
C ARG A 481 -7.79 12.16 -9.31
N ARG A 482 -6.60 12.04 -9.86
CA ARG A 482 -5.92 13.13 -10.60
C ARG A 482 -5.85 12.88 -12.09
N SER A 483 -5.97 11.62 -12.54
CA SER A 483 -5.95 11.24 -13.95
C SER A 483 -7.32 11.41 -14.56
N ILE A 484 -7.33 11.94 -15.78
CA ILE A 484 -8.52 12.31 -16.52
C ILE A 484 -8.77 11.25 -17.59
N PRO A 485 -9.97 10.65 -17.64
CA PRO A 485 -10.34 9.77 -18.73
C PRO A 485 -10.18 10.47 -20.08
N VAL A 486 -9.50 9.83 -21.05
CA VAL A 486 -9.13 10.48 -22.33
C VAL A 486 -10.35 10.98 -23.12
N ASN A 487 -11.50 10.31 -23.00
CA ASN A 487 -12.76 10.72 -23.61
C ASN A 487 -13.28 12.07 -23.08
N CYS A 488 -12.94 12.45 -21.84
CA CYS A 488 -13.29 13.75 -21.28
C CYS A 488 -12.57 14.91 -21.99
N LEU A 489 -11.53 14.65 -22.77
CA LEU A 489 -10.77 15.64 -23.53
C LEU A 489 -11.37 15.96 -24.90
N GLU A 490 -12.31 15.14 -25.40
CA GLU A 490 -12.90 15.31 -26.74
C GLU A 490 -13.50 16.70 -27.01
N PRO A 491 -14.10 17.41 -26.02
CA PRO A 491 -14.56 18.78 -26.25
C PRO A 491 -13.47 19.73 -26.77
N LEU A 492 -12.20 19.49 -26.45
CA LEU A 492 -11.07 20.33 -26.86
C LEU A 492 -10.76 20.23 -28.37
N ARG A 493 -11.19 19.17 -29.04
CA ARG A 493 -10.95 18.92 -30.47
C ARG A 493 -11.46 20.05 -31.37
N ASN A 494 -12.56 20.70 -30.97
CA ASN A 494 -13.24 21.71 -31.78
C ASN A 494 -12.56 23.09 -31.74
N LEU A 495 -11.46 23.24 -31.00
CA LEU A 495 -10.69 24.49 -30.90
C LEU A 495 -9.72 24.64 -32.07
N SER A 496 -10.26 24.90 -33.25
CA SER A 496 -9.51 24.96 -34.52
C SER A 496 -8.51 26.11 -34.64
N GLY A 497 -8.49 27.06 -33.70
CA GLY A 497 -7.43 28.07 -33.59
C GLY A 497 -6.19 27.60 -32.83
N LEU A 498 -6.27 26.48 -32.12
CA LEU A 498 -5.19 25.99 -31.24
C LEU A 498 -4.58 24.69 -31.75
N ARG A 499 -3.25 24.55 -31.66
CA ARG A 499 -2.59 23.26 -31.88
C ARG A 499 -2.41 22.57 -30.54
N PHE A 500 -2.59 21.26 -30.51
CA PHE A 500 -2.39 20.47 -29.29
C PHE A 500 -1.26 19.47 -29.48
N ARG A 501 -0.45 19.30 -28.43
CA ARG A 501 0.62 18.31 -28.38
C ARG A 501 0.50 17.46 -27.14
N ALA A 502 0.54 16.15 -27.32
CA ALA A 502 0.56 15.21 -26.21
C ALA A 502 1.93 15.25 -25.53
N LEU A 503 1.94 15.73 -24.28
CA LEU A 503 3.04 15.60 -23.33
C LEU A 503 2.85 14.36 -22.44
N GLN A 504 1.84 13.54 -22.72
CA GLN A 504 1.61 12.27 -22.04
C GLN A 504 2.63 11.22 -22.50
N LYS A 505 3.30 10.57 -21.54
CA LYS A 505 4.32 9.55 -21.82
C LYS A 505 3.72 8.22 -22.29
N ASP A 506 2.68 7.77 -21.60
CA ASP A 506 2.09 6.44 -21.77
C ASP A 506 0.61 6.52 -22.17
N GLY A 507 0.15 5.56 -22.98
CA GLY A 507 -1.25 5.43 -23.38
C GLY A 507 -1.58 5.96 -24.78
N PRO A 508 -2.83 5.77 -25.23
CA PRO A 508 -3.26 6.20 -26.56
C PRO A 508 -3.35 7.73 -26.63
N VAL A 509 -2.69 8.31 -27.63
CA VAL A 509 -2.80 9.74 -27.96
C VAL A 509 -3.97 9.96 -28.92
N PRO A 510 -4.91 10.90 -28.63
CA PRO A 510 -5.99 11.26 -29.54
C PRO A 510 -5.48 11.67 -30.94
N ASP A 511 -6.26 11.35 -31.98
CA ASP A 511 -5.90 11.57 -33.39
C ASP A 511 -5.70 13.06 -33.76
N TRP A 512 -6.31 13.96 -33.00
CA TRP A 512 -6.24 15.41 -33.19
C TRP A 512 -5.04 16.08 -32.48
N MET A 513 -4.22 15.33 -31.74
CA MET A 513 -3.01 15.85 -31.08
C MET A 513 -1.72 15.46 -31.81
N GLU A 514 -0.77 16.39 -31.83
CA GLU A 514 0.61 16.10 -32.22
C GLU A 514 1.27 15.18 -31.21
N ARG A 515 1.97 14.15 -31.69
CA ARG A 515 2.78 13.28 -30.84
C ARG A 515 4.16 13.89 -30.62
N CYS A 516 4.62 13.89 -29.36
CA CYS A 516 6.03 14.06 -29.08
C CYS A 516 6.83 12.86 -29.60
N SER A 517 8.08 13.09 -29.98
CA SER A 517 8.97 11.99 -30.37
C SER A 517 9.31 11.12 -29.15
N GLU A 518 9.57 9.83 -29.36
CA GLU A 518 9.94 8.92 -28.28
C GLU A 518 11.23 9.38 -27.59
N GLU A 519 12.19 9.93 -28.34
CA GLU A 519 13.45 10.46 -27.80
C GLU A 519 13.21 11.66 -26.88
N ALA A 520 12.23 12.51 -27.21
CA ALA A 520 11.86 13.65 -26.37
C ALA A 520 11.22 13.19 -25.06
N LEU A 521 10.43 12.10 -25.07
CA LEU A 521 9.77 11.56 -23.89
C LEU A 521 10.66 10.60 -23.06
N ALA A 522 11.77 10.13 -23.63
CA ALA A 522 12.68 9.18 -23.00
C ALA A 522 13.61 9.80 -21.93
N SER A 523 13.84 11.11 -21.97
CA SER A 523 14.73 11.83 -21.04
C SER A 523 14.04 13.04 -20.41
N VAL A 524 14.42 13.37 -19.16
CA VAL A 524 13.86 14.56 -18.48
C VAL A 524 14.23 15.85 -19.22
N GLU A 525 15.45 15.92 -19.76
CA GLU A 525 15.92 17.09 -20.53
C GLU A 525 15.21 17.20 -21.90
N GLY A 526 15.01 16.08 -22.61
CA GLY A 526 14.19 16.05 -23.83
C GLY A 526 12.77 16.50 -23.55
N PHE A 527 12.21 16.06 -22.42
CA PHE A 527 10.84 16.39 -22.04
C PHE A 527 10.70 17.87 -21.64
N ALA A 528 11.68 18.42 -20.93
CA ALA A 528 11.77 19.85 -20.63
C ALA A 528 11.77 20.70 -21.92
N ARG A 529 12.48 20.27 -22.98
CA ARG A 529 12.46 20.95 -24.28
C ARG A 529 11.09 20.90 -24.95
N ALA A 530 10.40 19.76 -24.87
CA ALA A 530 9.03 19.66 -25.39
C ALA A 530 8.06 20.61 -24.67
N VAL A 531 8.20 20.75 -23.35
CA VAL A 531 7.46 21.71 -22.53
C VAL A 531 7.79 23.17 -22.92
N GLU A 532 9.06 23.49 -23.14
CA GLU A 532 9.50 24.83 -23.56
C GLU A 532 8.92 25.29 -24.89
N GLU A 533 8.63 24.37 -25.80
CA GLU A 533 8.05 24.68 -27.10
C GLU A 533 6.57 25.07 -27.02
N CYS A 534 5.90 24.82 -25.90
CA CYS A 534 4.48 25.12 -25.71
C CYS A 534 4.27 26.57 -25.25
N ASP A 535 3.23 27.20 -25.80
CA ASP A 535 2.79 28.55 -25.41
C ASP A 535 1.96 28.50 -24.12
N LEU A 536 1.25 27.39 -23.91
CA LEU A 536 0.50 27.04 -22.71
C LEU A 536 0.69 25.56 -22.40
N VAL A 537 0.81 25.21 -21.12
CA VAL A 537 0.82 23.83 -20.66
C VAL A 537 -0.41 23.58 -19.82
N ILE A 538 -1.20 22.57 -20.19
CA ILE A 538 -2.28 22.03 -19.37
C ILE A 538 -1.81 20.68 -18.83
N SER A 539 -1.85 20.52 -17.52
CA SER A 539 -1.39 19.27 -16.90
C SER A 539 -2.16 18.91 -15.65
N VAL A 540 -2.29 17.62 -15.40
CA VAL A 540 -2.51 17.09 -14.05
C VAL A 540 -1.22 17.18 -13.21
N ASP A 541 -1.34 17.04 -11.89
CA ASP A 541 -0.24 17.14 -10.93
C ASP A 541 0.85 16.07 -11.14
N THR A 542 1.84 16.39 -11.97
CA THR A 542 2.89 15.51 -12.48
C THR A 542 4.17 16.30 -12.76
N LEU A 543 5.24 15.59 -13.17
CA LEU A 543 6.48 16.19 -13.68
C LEU A 543 6.23 17.32 -14.69
N THR A 544 5.25 17.16 -15.58
CA THR A 544 4.90 18.16 -16.61
C THR A 544 4.51 19.51 -15.99
N ALA A 545 3.68 19.49 -14.94
CA ALA A 545 3.25 20.69 -14.23
C ALA A 545 4.45 21.39 -13.56
N HIS A 546 5.33 20.62 -12.91
CA HIS A 546 6.54 21.16 -12.28
C HIS A 546 7.53 21.74 -13.28
N LEU A 547 7.73 21.09 -14.44
CA LEU A 547 8.58 21.60 -15.51
C LEU A 547 8.03 22.90 -16.09
N ALA A 548 6.73 22.96 -16.37
CA ALA A 548 6.08 24.18 -16.88
C ALA A 548 6.33 25.36 -15.95
N GLY A 549 6.05 25.19 -14.66
CA GLY A 549 6.29 26.22 -13.66
C GLY A 549 7.77 26.58 -13.51
N ALA A 550 8.67 25.59 -13.50
CA ALA A 550 10.11 25.81 -13.35
C ALA A 550 10.73 26.58 -14.54
N LEU A 551 10.21 26.35 -15.74
CA LEU A 551 10.60 27.00 -17.00
C LEU A 551 9.86 28.32 -17.26
N GLY A 552 8.86 28.65 -16.45
CA GLY A 552 8.04 29.85 -16.64
C GLY A 552 7.17 29.77 -17.89
N ARG A 553 6.57 28.61 -18.15
CA ARG A 553 5.46 28.45 -19.09
C ARG A 553 4.15 28.66 -18.33
N PRO A 554 3.16 29.38 -18.89
CA PRO A 554 1.82 29.43 -18.32
C PRO A 554 1.30 28.02 -18.07
N LEU A 555 0.77 27.78 -16.86
CA LEU A 555 0.33 26.47 -16.42
C LEU A 555 -1.14 26.50 -16.06
N TRP A 556 -1.93 25.68 -16.75
CA TRP A 556 -3.32 25.40 -16.39
C TRP A 556 -3.37 24.01 -15.76
N LEU A 557 -3.43 23.97 -14.43
CA LEU A 557 -3.41 22.74 -13.66
C LEU A 557 -4.82 22.15 -13.56
N LEU A 558 -4.98 20.93 -14.04
CA LEU A 558 -6.17 20.11 -13.80
C LEU A 558 -5.97 19.39 -12.47
N ASN A 559 -6.40 20.04 -11.40
CA ASN A 559 -6.11 19.62 -10.04
C ASN A 559 -7.24 18.75 -9.49
N ARG A 560 -6.86 17.70 -8.76
CA ARG A 560 -7.80 16.89 -7.99
C ARG A 560 -8.46 17.72 -6.89
N ARG A 561 -9.66 17.33 -6.47
CA ARG A 561 -10.31 17.93 -5.29
C ARG A 561 -9.45 17.75 -4.03
N GLY A 562 -9.49 18.74 -3.13
CA GLY A 562 -8.59 18.87 -1.98
C GLY A 562 -7.22 19.46 -2.37
N GLY A 563 -6.70 19.07 -3.54
CA GLY A 563 -5.40 19.48 -4.06
C GLY A 563 -4.23 18.94 -3.23
N ASP A 564 -3.03 19.05 -3.79
CA ASP A 564 -1.78 18.85 -3.03
C ASP A 564 -1.33 20.18 -2.39
N TRP A 565 -0.62 20.12 -1.26
CA TRP A 565 -0.13 21.31 -0.56
C TRP A 565 0.74 22.21 -1.45
N ARG A 566 1.40 21.67 -2.48
CA ARG A 566 2.23 22.42 -3.45
C ARG A 566 1.44 23.40 -4.32
N TRP A 567 0.15 23.16 -4.47
CA TRP A 567 -0.72 23.99 -5.31
C TRP A 567 -1.60 24.91 -4.47
N GLN A 568 -1.47 24.89 -3.15
CA GLN A 568 -2.12 25.83 -2.25
C GLN A 568 -1.45 27.21 -2.31
N GLN A 569 -2.12 28.22 -1.76
CA GLN A 569 -1.59 29.60 -1.73
C GLN A 569 -0.69 29.84 -0.51
N PRO A 570 0.42 30.61 -0.64
CA PRO A 570 0.99 31.14 -1.89
C PRO A 570 1.53 30.06 -2.84
N HIS A 571 1.40 30.26 -4.15
CA HIS A 571 1.84 29.28 -5.16
C HIS A 571 3.36 29.18 -5.32
N TRP A 572 3.83 27.96 -5.60
CA TRP A 572 5.23 27.66 -5.93
C TRP A 572 5.67 28.05 -7.34
N TYR A 573 4.72 28.43 -8.20
CA TYR A 573 4.97 28.79 -9.58
C TYR A 573 4.11 29.99 -9.96
N ARG A 574 4.62 30.81 -10.88
CA ARG A 574 3.89 31.93 -11.46
C ARG A 574 2.86 31.45 -12.49
N ASP A 575 1.85 32.27 -12.75
CA ASP A 575 0.90 32.10 -13.86
C ASP A 575 0.19 30.73 -13.87
N VAL A 576 -0.16 30.25 -12.68
CA VAL A 576 -0.92 29.01 -12.49
C VAL A 576 -2.41 29.31 -12.42
N LEU A 577 -3.19 28.72 -13.34
CA LEU A 577 -4.65 28.67 -13.26
C LEU A 577 -5.08 27.24 -12.91
N GLN A 578 -5.95 27.07 -11.91
CA GLN A 578 -6.38 25.74 -11.48
C GLN A 578 -7.83 25.45 -11.86
N PHE A 579 -8.06 24.24 -12.36
CA PHE A 579 -9.37 23.68 -12.63
C PHE A 579 -9.55 22.46 -11.74
N THR A 580 -10.57 22.49 -10.89
CA THR A 580 -10.88 21.41 -9.94
C THR A 580 -12.33 20.97 -10.10
N PRO A 581 -12.60 19.65 -10.06
CA PRO A 581 -13.96 19.12 -10.01
C PRO A 581 -14.80 19.70 -8.87
N THR A 582 -16.07 19.99 -9.13
CA THR A 582 -17.00 20.48 -8.10
C THR A 582 -17.80 19.36 -7.42
N ALA A 583 -18.02 18.24 -8.11
CA ALA A 583 -18.75 17.09 -7.59
C ALA A 583 -18.04 16.40 -6.40
N GLU A 584 -18.84 15.84 -5.48
CA GLU A 584 -18.37 14.99 -4.36
C GLU A 584 -18.34 13.50 -4.68
N GLY A 585 -18.87 13.11 -5.85
CA GLY A 585 -18.96 11.73 -6.31
C GLY A 585 -17.63 11.18 -6.84
N LEU A 586 -17.72 10.14 -7.67
CA LEU A 586 -16.55 9.50 -8.25
C LEU A 586 -15.74 10.48 -9.11
N PRO A 587 -14.39 10.37 -9.15
CA PRO A 587 -13.55 11.32 -9.88
C PRO A 587 -13.96 11.54 -11.35
N GLU A 588 -14.39 10.47 -12.03
CA GLU A 588 -14.78 10.51 -13.44
C GLU A 588 -15.97 11.44 -13.71
N GLU A 589 -16.93 11.50 -12.79
CA GLU A 589 -18.12 12.35 -12.90
C GLU A 589 -17.75 13.84 -12.88
N GLY A 590 -16.73 14.18 -12.09
CA GLY A 590 -16.24 15.54 -11.93
C GLY A 590 -15.38 16.05 -13.09
N TRP A 591 -14.73 15.16 -13.83
CA TRP A 591 -13.83 15.55 -14.92
C TRP A 591 -14.54 16.08 -16.15
N ALA A 592 -15.71 15.55 -16.51
CA ALA A 592 -16.48 16.05 -17.65
C ALA A 592 -16.88 17.53 -17.49
N GLU A 593 -17.36 17.90 -16.30
CA GLU A 593 -17.68 19.30 -15.94
C GLU A 593 -16.42 20.19 -15.97
N THR A 594 -15.33 19.69 -15.41
CA THR A 594 -14.04 20.39 -15.35
C THR A 594 -13.50 20.68 -16.74
N THR A 595 -13.55 19.72 -17.66
CA THR A 595 -13.11 19.92 -19.04
C THR A 595 -14.03 20.84 -19.83
N ALA A 596 -15.34 20.86 -19.54
CA ALA A 596 -16.25 21.84 -20.15
C ALA A 596 -15.90 23.29 -19.72
N ARG A 597 -15.50 23.48 -18.45
CA ARG A 597 -14.97 24.77 -17.96
C ARG A 597 -13.64 25.10 -18.64
N LEU A 598 -12.71 24.15 -18.69
CA LEU A 598 -11.42 24.29 -19.38
C LEU A 598 -11.60 24.76 -20.83
N HIS A 599 -12.52 24.12 -21.57
CA HIS A 599 -12.83 24.47 -22.95
C HIS A 599 -13.26 25.94 -23.11
N ARG A 600 -14.14 26.44 -22.23
CA ARG A 600 -14.57 27.86 -22.25
C ARG A 600 -13.40 28.82 -22.00
N HIS A 601 -12.51 28.48 -21.08
CA HIS A 601 -11.32 29.27 -20.81
C HIS A 601 -10.35 29.25 -22.00
N LEU A 602 -10.15 28.08 -22.64
CA LEU A 602 -9.33 27.97 -23.83
C LEU A 602 -9.87 28.79 -25.00
N LEU A 603 -11.19 28.82 -25.21
CA LEU A 603 -11.82 29.69 -26.21
C LEU A 603 -11.52 31.18 -25.96
N ALA A 604 -11.66 31.63 -24.71
CA ALA A 604 -11.35 33.01 -24.35
C ALA A 604 -9.87 33.33 -24.58
N TRP A 605 -8.97 32.45 -24.13
CA TRP A 605 -7.54 32.59 -24.34
C TRP A 605 -7.16 32.60 -25.82
N GLN A 606 -7.79 31.77 -26.65
CA GLN A 606 -7.60 31.77 -28.10
C GLN A 606 -7.92 33.14 -28.71
N HIS A 607 -9.07 33.75 -28.36
CA HIS A 607 -9.43 35.08 -28.86
C HIS A 607 -8.45 36.16 -28.41
N GLU A 608 -7.92 36.08 -27.18
CA GLU A 608 -6.88 36.98 -26.69
C GLU A 608 -5.59 36.86 -27.53
N GLN A 609 -5.17 35.64 -27.88
CA GLN A 609 -4.00 35.44 -28.74
C GLN A 609 -4.22 35.97 -30.17
N GLU A 610 -5.44 35.86 -30.70
CA GLU A 610 -5.80 36.38 -32.04
C GLU A 610 -5.85 37.92 -32.06
N GLY A 611 -6.35 38.56 -31.00
CA GLY A 611 -6.42 40.02 -30.86
C GLY A 611 -5.10 40.70 -30.50
N SER A 612 -4.08 39.93 -30.11
CA SER A 612 -2.74 40.43 -29.77
C SER A 612 -1.76 40.49 -30.96
N GLY A 613 -2.22 40.17 -32.18
CA GLY A 613 -1.42 40.30 -33.39
C GLY A 613 -1.07 41.77 -33.68
N PRO A 614 0.09 42.07 -34.31
CA PRO A 614 0.51 43.44 -34.55
C PRO A 614 -0.55 44.17 -35.38
N GLU A 615 -1.11 45.26 -34.83
CA GLU A 615 -1.86 46.23 -35.62
C GLU A 615 -0.99 46.65 -36.81
N SER A 616 -1.57 46.44 -37.99
CA SER A 616 -0.96 46.56 -39.33
C SER A 616 -0.34 47.91 -39.62
#